data_AF-A0AAX1XKV2-F1
#
_entry.id   AF-A0AAX1XKV2-F1
#
_cell.length_a   1.000
_cell.length_b   1.000
_cell.length_c   1.000
_cell.angle_alpha   90.00
_cell.angle_beta   90.00
_cell.angle_gamma   90.00
#
_symmetry.space_group_name_H-M   'P 1'
#
loop_
_entity.id
_entity.type
_entity.pdbx_description
1 polymer ?
#
loop_
_entity_poly.entity_id
_entity_poly.type
_entity_poly.pdbx_seq_one_letter_code
_entity_poly.pdbx_strand_id
1 'polypeptide(L)'
;MIRISRCNSYKKRLGGMTLIELLIAVVIVGIIAAVAYPSYTNHVLKSHRTVALSDLSRIQLELETSYDGGYDWSHIISGGTCTLCDSDTDRFSFNIASSASTAYTITATAKSALGQDDDECLTGAKTITLTSTNVEEPSDCWN
;
A
#
# COMPACT_ATOMS: atom_id res chain seq x y z
N MET A 1 -58.39 -38.83 43.43
CA MET A 1 -56.95 -39.00 43.71
C MET A 1 -56.19 -38.39 42.53
N ILE A 2 -55.65 -37.18 42.68
CA ILE A 2 -54.88 -36.50 41.62
C ILE A 2 -53.58 -36.00 42.26
N ARG A 3 -52.44 -36.54 41.83
CA ARG A 3 -51.12 -36.10 42.28
C ARG A 3 -50.69 -34.90 41.45
N ILE A 4 -50.52 -33.75 42.10
CA ILE A 4 -49.96 -32.54 41.49
C ILE A 4 -48.43 -32.64 41.57
N SER A 5 -47.80 -33.04 40.47
CA SER A 5 -46.35 -33.00 40.31
C SER A 5 -45.92 -31.57 40.04
N ARG A 6 -45.27 -30.92 41.02
CA ARG A 6 -44.67 -29.58 40.83
C ARG A 6 -43.39 -29.72 40.01
N CYS A 7 -43.38 -29.21 38.78
CA CYS A 7 -42.12 -29.01 38.04
C CYS A 7 -41.31 -27.89 38.70
N ASN A 8 -40.10 -28.21 39.15
CA ASN A 8 -39.16 -27.23 39.68
C ASN A 8 -38.51 -26.48 38.51
N SER A 9 -38.87 -25.21 38.30
CA SER A 9 -38.24 -24.36 37.30
C SER A 9 -36.82 -24.00 37.74
N TYR A 10 -35.83 -24.75 37.27
CA TYR A 10 -34.42 -24.38 37.43
C TYR A 10 -34.15 -23.10 36.60
N LYS A 11 -34.19 -21.93 37.26
CA LYS A 11 -33.67 -20.68 36.67
C LYS A 11 -32.18 -20.87 36.39
N LYS A 12 -31.79 -21.06 35.12
CA LYS A 12 -30.40 -20.86 34.70
C LYS A 12 -30.04 -19.40 34.98
N ARG A 13 -29.11 -19.18 35.92
CA ARG A 13 -28.51 -17.85 36.10
C ARG A 13 -27.70 -17.55 34.82
N LEU A 14 -28.00 -16.45 34.13
CA LEU A 14 -27.05 -15.92 33.16
C LEU A 14 -25.80 -15.50 33.94
N GLY A 15 -24.66 -16.12 33.64
CA GLY A 15 -23.37 -15.67 34.14
C GLY A 15 -23.00 -14.35 33.48
N GLY A 16 -22.57 -13.37 34.27
CA GLY A 16 -21.94 -12.15 33.77
C GLY A 16 -20.44 -12.38 33.58
N MET A 17 -19.82 -11.59 32.69
CA MET A 17 -18.35 -11.51 32.59
C MET A 17 -17.78 -10.87 33.85
N THR A 18 -16.69 -11.43 34.35
CA THR A 18 -15.92 -10.85 35.45
C THR A 18 -14.98 -9.75 34.93
N LEU A 19 -14.61 -8.82 35.82
CA LEU A 19 -13.64 -7.77 35.48
C LEU A 19 -12.27 -8.36 35.10
N ILE A 20 -11.87 -9.46 35.75
CA ILE A 20 -10.59 -10.12 35.46
C ILE A 20 -10.60 -10.79 34.08
N GLU A 21 -11.71 -11.36 33.63
CA GLU A 21 -11.84 -11.91 32.27
C GLU A 21 -11.68 -10.83 31.21
N LEU A 22 -12.26 -9.64 31.42
CA LEU A 22 -12.05 -8.51 30.51
C LEU A 22 -10.60 -8.01 30.53
N LEU A 23 -9.94 -7.94 31.68
CA LEU A 23 -8.54 -7.53 31.75
C LEU A 23 -7.63 -8.50 30.99
N ILE A 24 -7.83 -9.80 31.15
CA ILE A 24 -7.06 -10.81 30.41
C ILE A 24 -7.34 -10.69 28.90
N ALA A 25 -8.59 -10.51 28.49
CA ALA A 25 -8.95 -10.33 27.09
C ALA A 25 -8.26 -9.11 26.46
N VAL A 26 -8.24 -7.96 27.14
CA VAL A 26 -7.57 -6.74 26.66
C VAL A 26 -6.06 -6.95 26.56
N VAL A 27 -5.44 -7.63 27.52
CA VAL A 27 -4.01 -7.96 27.47
C VAL A 27 -3.68 -8.81 26.24
N ILE A 28 -4.48 -9.84 25.95
CA ILE A 28 -4.28 -10.70 24.76
C ILE A 28 -4.40 -9.89 23.47
N VAL A 29 -5.45 -9.06 23.35
CA VAL A 29 -5.64 -8.18 22.18
C VAL A 29 -4.48 -7.21 22.02
N GLY A 30 -3.97 -6.63 23.12
CA GLY A 30 -2.82 -5.73 23.10
C GLY A 30 -1.56 -6.39 22.54
N ILE A 31 -1.27 -7.64 22.94
CA ILE A 31 -0.11 -8.39 22.44
C ILE A 31 -0.24 -8.65 20.92
N ILE A 32 -1.42 -9.06 20.47
CA ILE A 32 -1.66 -9.33 19.04
C ILE A 32 -1.55 -8.04 18.23
N ALA A 33 -2.15 -6.95 18.70
CA ALA A 33 -2.15 -5.67 18.01
C ALA A 33 -0.73 -5.12 17.81
N ALA A 34 0.17 -5.31 18.78
CA ALA A 34 1.55 -4.84 18.70
C ALA A 34 2.33 -5.43 17.50
N VAL A 35 2.03 -6.67 17.09
CA VAL A 35 2.68 -7.32 15.94
C VAL A 35 1.83 -7.16 14.66
N ALA A 36 0.51 -7.27 14.78
CA ALA A 36 -0.39 -7.25 13.63
C ALA A 36 -0.46 -5.87 12.96
N TYR A 37 -0.43 -4.79 13.75
CA TYR A 37 -0.54 -3.43 13.22
C TYR A 37 0.60 -3.04 12.27
N PRO A 38 1.90 -3.10 12.66
CA PRO A 38 3.00 -2.76 11.75
C PRO A 38 3.08 -3.71 10.55
N SER A 39 2.71 -4.98 10.73
CA SER A 39 2.67 -5.93 9.61
C SER A 39 1.60 -5.55 8.57
N TYR A 40 0.43 -5.12 9.02
CA TYR A 40 -0.64 -4.68 8.13
C TYR A 40 -0.27 -3.39 7.38
N THR A 41 0.31 -2.39 8.07
CA THR A 41 0.74 -1.15 7.43
C THR A 41 1.78 -1.43 6.35
N ASN A 42 2.78 -2.26 6.64
CA ASN A 42 3.80 -2.65 5.66
C ASN A 42 3.21 -3.39 4.45
N HIS A 43 2.19 -4.21 4.66
CA HIS A 43 1.48 -4.88 3.56
C HIS A 43 0.76 -3.88 2.64
N VAL A 44 0.06 -2.90 3.21
CA VAL A 44 -0.62 -1.84 2.44
C VAL A 44 0.39 -1.00 1.65
N LEU A 45 1.49 -0.60 2.28
CA LEU A 45 2.57 0.16 1.62
C LEU A 45 3.18 -0.62 0.45
N LYS A 46 3.50 -1.90 0.65
CA LYS A 46 4.00 -2.78 -0.42
C LYS A 46 2.97 -2.93 -1.54
N SER A 47 1.69 -3.07 -1.22
CA SER A 47 0.63 -3.17 -2.24
C SER A 47 0.61 -1.93 -3.13
N HIS A 48 0.62 -0.73 -2.55
CA HIS A 48 0.66 0.50 -3.34
C HIS A 48 1.97 0.67 -4.12
N ARG A 49 3.11 0.24 -3.55
CA ARG A 49 4.37 0.18 -4.28
C ARG A 49 4.26 -0.70 -5.53
N THR A 50 3.68 -1.89 -5.42
CA THR A 50 3.55 -2.78 -6.59
C THR A 50 2.70 -2.19 -7.70
N VAL A 51 1.67 -1.40 -7.35
CA VAL A 51 0.89 -0.64 -8.35
C VAL A 51 1.77 0.42 -9.02
N ALA A 52 2.55 1.18 -8.24
CA ALA A 52 3.48 2.17 -8.79
C ALA A 52 4.55 1.55 -9.70
N LEU A 53 5.07 0.36 -9.37
CA LEU A 53 5.99 -0.38 -10.23
C LEU A 53 5.34 -0.76 -11.58
N SER A 54 4.11 -1.29 -11.53
CA SER A 54 3.35 -1.59 -12.75
C SER A 54 3.12 -0.32 -13.58
N ASP A 55 2.85 0.81 -12.93
CA ASP A 55 2.63 2.08 -13.61
C ASP A 55 3.91 2.63 -14.24
N LEU A 56 5.08 2.47 -13.61
CA LEU A 56 6.37 2.80 -14.23
C LEU A 56 6.57 2.01 -15.54
N SER A 57 6.29 0.70 -15.54
CA SER A 57 6.38 -0.12 -16.75
C SER A 57 5.35 0.28 -17.81
N ARG A 58 4.14 0.69 -17.41
CA ARG A 58 3.12 1.21 -18.35
C ARG A 58 3.55 2.53 -18.98
N ILE A 59 4.08 3.46 -18.19
CA ILE A 59 4.65 4.72 -18.68
C ILE A 59 5.77 4.41 -19.68
N GLN A 60 6.66 3.48 -19.35
CA GLN A 60 7.75 3.07 -20.23
C GLN A 60 7.22 2.56 -21.57
N LEU A 61 6.23 1.66 -21.53
CA LEU A 61 5.62 1.13 -22.75
C LEU A 61 5.01 2.23 -23.61
N GLU A 62 4.31 3.20 -23.00
CA GLU A 62 3.72 4.32 -23.73
C GLU A 62 4.80 5.19 -24.37
N LEU A 63 5.87 5.54 -23.62
CA LEU A 63 7.00 6.31 -24.14
C LEU A 63 7.66 5.66 -25.36
N GLU A 64 7.84 4.35 -25.34
CA GLU A 64 8.43 3.60 -26.45
C GLU A 64 7.46 3.49 -27.64
N THR A 65 6.15 3.38 -27.37
CA THR A 65 5.12 3.28 -28.41
C THR A 65 4.89 4.62 -29.12
N SER A 66 4.99 5.72 -28.39
CA SER A 66 4.81 7.09 -28.91
C SER A 66 6.10 7.71 -29.46
N TYR A 67 7.19 6.95 -29.57
CA TYR A 67 8.48 7.48 -30.02
C TYR A 67 8.47 7.84 -31.50
N ASP A 68 8.60 9.13 -31.82
CA ASP A 68 8.69 9.67 -33.19
C ASP A 68 9.94 10.56 -33.36
N GLY A 69 11.11 9.99 -33.07
CA GLY A 69 12.38 10.73 -33.07
C GLY A 69 12.65 11.54 -31.79
N GLY A 70 11.75 11.43 -30.82
CA GLY A 70 11.86 11.98 -29.47
C GLY A 70 10.78 11.41 -28.55
N TYR A 71 11.01 11.54 -27.25
CA TYR A 71 10.05 11.21 -26.20
C TYR A 71 9.23 12.45 -25.88
N ASP A 72 7.93 12.42 -26.19
CA ASP A 72 6.95 13.34 -25.64
C ASP A 72 6.16 12.63 -24.54
N TRP A 73 6.15 13.21 -23.34
CA TRP A 73 5.44 12.67 -22.19
C TRP A 73 4.38 13.61 -21.65
N SER A 74 4.12 14.72 -22.34
CA SER A 74 3.17 15.76 -21.90
C SER A 74 1.74 15.22 -21.75
N HIS A 75 1.39 14.17 -22.49
CA HIS A 75 0.11 13.49 -22.42
C HIS A 75 0.07 12.38 -21.34
N ILE A 76 1.24 11.92 -20.86
CA ILE A 76 1.38 10.85 -19.86
C ILE A 76 1.42 11.43 -18.45
N ILE A 77 2.19 12.49 -18.24
CA ILE A 77 2.37 13.15 -16.95
C ILE A 77 2.11 14.64 -17.08
N SER A 78 1.20 15.16 -16.25
CA SER A 78 0.91 16.58 -16.14
C SER A 78 0.88 17.01 -14.67
N GLY A 79 1.69 18.01 -14.31
CA GLY A 79 1.74 18.53 -12.94
C GLY A 79 2.18 17.53 -11.87
N GLY A 80 2.92 16.47 -12.24
CA GLY A 80 3.32 15.39 -11.32
C GLY A 80 2.28 14.28 -11.15
N THR A 81 1.15 14.39 -11.83
CA THR A 81 0.09 13.37 -11.89
C THR A 81 0.21 12.60 -13.20
N CYS A 82 0.17 11.28 -13.11
CA CYS A 82 0.11 10.41 -14.28
C CYS A 82 -1.34 10.19 -14.69
N THR A 83 -1.66 10.39 -15.97
CA THR A 83 -3.02 10.31 -16.52
C THR A 83 -3.48 8.88 -16.85
N LEU A 84 -2.51 7.97 -17.05
CA LEU A 84 -2.74 6.57 -17.43
C LEU A 84 -2.47 5.56 -16.29
N CYS A 85 -2.07 6.05 -15.12
CA CYS A 85 -1.67 5.24 -13.98
C CYS A 85 -2.83 4.93 -13.03
N ASP A 86 -2.75 3.79 -12.35
CA ASP A 86 -3.73 3.39 -11.31
C ASP A 86 -3.28 3.81 -9.89
N SER A 87 -2.03 4.25 -9.75
CA SER A 87 -1.46 4.70 -8.48
C SER A 87 -2.22 5.87 -7.89
N ASP A 88 -2.46 5.78 -6.58
CA ASP A 88 -3.07 6.86 -5.81
C ASP A 88 -2.17 8.10 -5.82
N THR A 89 -2.71 9.22 -6.32
CA THR A 89 -2.00 10.49 -6.45
C THR A 89 -1.59 11.10 -5.11
N ASP A 90 -2.21 10.68 -4.00
CA ASP A 90 -1.81 11.08 -2.65
C ASP A 90 -0.70 10.20 -2.07
N ARG A 91 -0.39 9.06 -2.70
CA ARG A 91 0.71 8.16 -2.33
C ARG A 91 1.93 8.32 -3.22
N PHE A 92 1.75 8.51 -4.51
CA PHE A 92 2.86 8.67 -5.46
C PHE A 92 2.65 9.87 -6.37
N SER A 93 3.77 10.52 -6.70
CA SER A 93 3.87 11.48 -7.80
C SER A 93 4.86 10.96 -8.83
N PHE A 94 4.62 11.25 -10.11
CA PHE A 94 5.44 10.75 -11.19
C PHE A 94 6.12 11.89 -11.93
N ASN A 95 7.35 11.67 -12.37
CA ASN A 95 8.11 12.58 -13.20
C ASN A 95 8.92 11.81 -14.25
N ILE A 96 9.12 12.41 -15.42
CA ILE A 96 10.01 11.89 -16.45
C ILE A 96 11.07 12.95 -16.72
N ALA A 97 12.34 12.52 -16.65
CA ALA A 97 13.47 13.29 -17.15
C ALA A 97 13.99 12.61 -18.42
N SER A 98 14.15 13.36 -19.51
CA SER A 98 14.62 12.81 -20.79
C SER A 98 15.69 13.70 -21.42
N SER A 99 16.61 13.08 -22.17
CA SER A 99 17.54 13.74 -23.10
C SER A 99 16.91 14.01 -24.47
N ALA A 100 15.59 14.14 -24.52
CA ALA A 100 14.73 14.24 -25.71
C ALA A 100 14.64 12.96 -26.55
N SER A 101 15.74 12.42 -27.08
CA SER A 101 15.66 11.29 -28.05
C SER A 101 16.42 10.03 -27.68
N THR A 102 17.35 10.10 -26.73
CA THR A 102 18.29 8.99 -26.51
C THR A 102 18.04 8.22 -25.22
N ALA A 103 17.55 8.88 -24.18
CA ALA A 103 17.34 8.28 -22.89
C ALA A 103 16.23 8.98 -22.12
N TYR A 104 15.64 8.26 -21.19
CA TYR A 104 14.78 8.81 -20.16
C TYR A 104 14.94 8.05 -18.85
N THR A 105 14.56 8.72 -17.77
CA THR A 105 14.38 8.17 -16.44
C THR A 105 12.98 8.54 -15.96
N ILE A 106 12.17 7.51 -15.72
CA ILE A 106 10.87 7.63 -15.08
C ILE A 106 11.10 7.54 -13.57
N THR A 107 10.49 8.43 -12.80
CA THR A 107 10.63 8.48 -11.34
C THR A 107 9.25 8.51 -10.71
N ALA A 108 8.99 7.57 -9.80
CA ALA A 108 7.87 7.61 -8.87
C ALA A 108 8.38 8.03 -7.49
N THR A 109 7.83 9.10 -6.93
CA THR A 109 8.22 9.64 -5.61
C THR A 109 7.08 9.40 -4.63
N ALA A 110 7.37 8.71 -3.53
CA ALA A 110 6.42 8.50 -2.45
C ALA A 110 6.07 9.81 -1.73
N LYS A 111 4.80 9.95 -1.36
CA LYS A 111 4.24 11.11 -0.67
C LYS A 111 3.81 10.76 0.75
N SER A 112 3.91 11.75 1.63
CA SER A 112 3.56 11.62 3.05
C SER A 112 2.07 11.73 3.35
N ALA A 113 1.24 12.17 2.39
CA ALA A 113 -0.17 12.43 2.64
C ALA A 113 -0.94 11.19 3.14
N LEU A 114 -0.57 10.00 2.66
CA LEU A 114 -1.10 8.71 3.12
C LEU A 114 -0.01 7.76 3.65
N GLY A 115 1.13 8.32 4.08
CA GLY A 115 2.24 7.59 4.71
C GLY A 115 3.06 6.70 3.78
N GLN A 116 3.07 6.95 2.47
CA GLN A 116 3.83 6.12 1.53
C GLN A 116 5.36 6.30 1.70
N ASP A 117 5.79 7.44 2.25
CA ASP A 117 7.17 7.75 2.59
C ASP A 117 7.72 6.90 3.75
N ASP A 118 6.84 6.27 4.54
CA ASP A 118 7.20 5.29 5.58
C ASP A 118 7.52 3.90 5.01
N ASP A 119 7.38 3.68 3.70
CA ASP A 119 7.80 2.41 3.09
C ASP A 119 9.32 2.22 3.26
N GLU A 120 9.68 1.28 4.13
CA GLU A 120 11.07 0.96 4.51
C GLU A 120 11.94 0.59 3.31
N CYS A 121 11.35 0.08 2.24
CA CYS A 121 12.10 -0.25 1.04
C CYS A 121 12.61 1.02 0.34
N LEU A 122 11.82 2.09 0.38
CA LEU A 122 12.16 3.35 -0.25
C LEU A 122 13.15 4.08 0.66
N THR A 123 14.44 3.97 0.34
CA THR A 123 15.52 4.63 1.06
C THR A 123 15.85 6.00 0.44
N GLY A 124 16.51 6.87 1.22
CA GLY A 124 16.96 8.18 0.73
C GLY A 124 15.83 9.09 0.26
N ALA A 125 15.80 9.40 -1.04
CA ALA A 125 14.84 10.33 -1.65
C ALA A 125 13.39 9.81 -1.73
N LYS A 126 13.13 8.59 -1.24
CA LYS A 126 11.80 7.94 -1.27
C LYS A 126 11.26 7.76 -2.70
N THR A 127 12.17 7.47 -3.62
CA THR A 127 11.89 7.33 -5.05
C THR A 127 12.12 5.93 -5.55
N ILE A 128 11.41 5.59 -6.63
CA ILE A 128 11.65 4.41 -7.46
C ILE A 128 11.85 4.88 -8.89
N THR A 129 12.85 4.36 -9.58
CA THR A 129 13.21 4.78 -10.93
C THR A 129 13.31 3.62 -11.91
N LEU A 130 12.94 3.91 -13.15
CA LEU A 130 13.07 3.03 -14.30
C LEU A 130 13.67 3.81 -15.45
N THR A 131 14.82 3.37 -15.95
CA THR A 131 15.49 4.01 -17.09
C THR A 131 15.10 3.35 -18.41
N SER A 132 15.35 4.04 -19.53
CA SER A 132 15.16 3.50 -20.88
C SER A 132 16.00 2.24 -21.18
N THR A 133 17.01 1.94 -20.37
CA THR A 133 17.83 0.71 -20.47
C THR A 133 17.38 -0.38 -19.50
N ASN A 134 16.18 -0.26 -18.91
CA ASN A 134 15.64 -1.18 -17.91
C ASN A 134 16.51 -1.30 -16.64
N VAL A 135 17.12 -0.19 -16.21
CA VAL A 135 17.77 -0.14 -14.90
C VAL A 135 16.71 0.31 -13.89
N GLU A 136 16.49 -0.56 -12.91
CA GLU A 136 15.50 -0.45 -11.85
C GLU A 136 16.19 -0.10 -10.53
N GLU A 137 15.85 1.05 -9.93
CA GLU A 137 16.41 1.44 -8.63
C GLU A 137 15.31 1.89 -7.65
N PRO A 138 15.45 1.61 -6.35
CA PRO A 138 16.39 0.66 -5.73
C PRO A 138 16.02 -0.79 -6.05
N SER A 139 16.97 -1.62 -6.49
CA SER A 139 16.71 -2.99 -6.98
C SER A 139 15.94 -3.89 -6.00
N ASP A 140 16.16 -3.69 -4.70
CA ASP A 140 15.50 -4.49 -3.65
C ASP A 140 13.98 -4.23 -3.56
N CYS A 141 13.50 -3.12 -4.13
CA CYS A 141 12.10 -2.71 -4.08
C CYS A 141 11.27 -3.16 -5.26
N TRP A 142 11.92 -3.64 -6.31
CA TRP A 142 11.31 -4.17 -7.53
C TRP A 142 10.92 -5.65 -7.41
N ASN A 143 11.32 -6.33 -6.33
CA ASN A 143 11.01 -7.74 -6.03
C ASN A 143 10.02 -7.95 -4.85
#